data_AF-A0A9E4NP76-F1
#
_entry.id   AF-A0A9E4NP76-F1
#
_cell.length_a   1.000
_cell.length_b   1.000
_cell.length_c   1.000
_cell.angle_alpha   90.00
_cell.angle_beta   90.00
_cell.angle_gamma   90.00
#
_symmetry.space_group_name_H-M   'P 1'
#
loop_
_entity.id
_entity.type
_entity.pdbx_description
1 polymer ?
#
loop_
_entity_poly.entity_id
_entity_poly.type
_entity_poly.pdbx_seq_one_letter_code
_entity_poly.pdbx_strand_id
1 'polypeptide(L)'
;MKSLSFGWIKTALPLAVLFAVPMWVQAEIFTGKINGHECAHKGETCPVDRLDPHIALESDFVLMVGEGDYLFMPNLSRDIKVRYVLDNVQVKGEKHPRFNSIKVSEFSVKKGGKYVTVWTQKQADFEYEALYRDGLAFPGQKVN
;
A
#
# COMPACT_ATOMS: atom_id res chain seq x y z
N MET A 1 -17.04 -13.06 -75.42
CA MET A 1 -17.67 -11.72 -75.28
C MET A 1 -17.31 -11.18 -73.90
N LYS A 2 -16.78 -9.95 -73.85
CA LYS A 2 -16.13 -9.33 -72.68
C LYS A 2 -17.16 -9.03 -71.59
N SER A 3 -16.92 -9.54 -70.38
CA SER A 3 -17.65 -9.13 -69.17
C SER A 3 -16.87 -7.98 -68.50
N LEU A 4 -17.60 -6.91 -68.19
CA LEU A 4 -17.11 -5.63 -67.69
C LEU A 4 -16.60 -5.75 -66.24
N SER A 5 -15.33 -5.41 -66.05
CA SER A 5 -14.74 -5.19 -64.72
C SER A 5 -15.16 -3.79 -64.24
N PHE A 6 -15.95 -3.73 -63.18
CA PHE A 6 -16.24 -2.49 -62.46
C PHE A 6 -15.28 -2.39 -61.28
N GLY A 7 -14.27 -1.55 -61.44
CA GLY A 7 -13.24 -1.32 -60.45
C GLY A 7 -13.70 -0.36 -59.34
N TRP A 8 -13.31 -0.73 -58.12
CA TRP A 8 -12.70 0.14 -57.11
C TRP A 8 -13.63 0.79 -56.07
N ILE A 9 -14.17 -0.05 -55.18
CA ILE A 9 -14.49 0.34 -53.82
C ILE A 9 -13.16 0.43 -53.04
N LYS A 10 -12.61 1.63 -52.90
CA LYS A 10 -11.50 1.90 -51.97
C LYS A 10 -12.03 2.03 -50.55
N THR A 11 -12.26 0.90 -49.88
CA THR A 11 -12.43 0.87 -48.42
C THR A 11 -11.26 0.07 -47.83
N ALA A 12 -10.18 0.75 -47.51
CA ALA A 12 -9.16 0.24 -46.60
C ALA A 12 -9.25 1.07 -45.32
N LEU A 13 -10.18 0.69 -44.44
CA LEU A 13 -10.19 1.14 -43.05
C LEU A 13 -9.25 0.18 -42.30
N PRO A 14 -8.03 0.59 -41.91
CA PRO A 14 -7.18 -0.31 -41.16
C PRO A 14 -7.80 -0.50 -39.78
N LEU A 15 -8.09 -1.76 -39.48
CA LEU A 15 -8.52 -2.27 -38.19
C LEU A 15 -7.43 -1.92 -37.15
N ALA A 16 -7.58 -0.77 -36.50
CA ALA A 16 -6.78 -0.41 -35.33
C ALA A 16 -7.20 -1.31 -34.17
N VAL A 17 -6.59 -2.50 -34.10
CA VAL A 17 -6.63 -3.36 -32.92
C VAL A 17 -5.86 -2.63 -31.82
N LEU A 18 -6.59 -1.81 -31.05
CA LEU A 18 -6.16 -1.31 -29.76
C LEU A 18 -5.87 -2.52 -28.88
N PHE A 19 -4.60 -2.85 -28.72
CA PHE A 19 -4.12 -3.69 -27.64
C PHE A 19 -4.49 -2.98 -26.33
N ALA A 20 -5.64 -3.36 -25.75
CA ALA A 20 -5.95 -3.11 -24.37
C ALA A 20 -4.94 -3.91 -23.55
N VAL A 21 -3.76 -3.32 -23.30
CA VAL A 21 -2.83 -3.87 -22.33
C VAL A 21 -3.56 -3.74 -20.99
N PRO A 22 -3.93 -4.85 -20.32
CA PRO A 22 -4.45 -4.74 -18.98
C PRO A 22 -3.42 -3.97 -18.16
N MET A 23 -3.82 -2.87 -17.52
CA MET A 23 -2.99 -2.22 -16.52
C MET A 23 -2.99 -3.17 -15.32
N TRP A 24 -2.03 -4.10 -15.30
CA TRP A 24 -1.73 -4.87 -14.11
C TRP A 24 -1.27 -3.84 -13.07
N VAL A 25 -2.16 -3.51 -12.14
CA VAL A 25 -1.81 -2.75 -10.93
C VAL A 25 -0.79 -3.63 -10.20
N GLN A 26 0.49 -3.34 -10.38
CA GLN A 26 1.55 -4.06 -9.69
C GLN A 26 1.71 -3.45 -8.31
N ALA A 27 1.66 -4.31 -7.29
CA ALA A 27 2.06 -3.91 -5.95
C ALA A 27 3.54 -3.49 -5.99
N GLU A 28 3.78 -2.24 -5.65
CA GLU A 28 5.10 -1.63 -5.58
C GLU A 28 5.73 -1.91 -4.22
N ILE A 29 7.07 -1.98 -4.18
CA ILE A 29 7.84 -2.18 -2.95
C ILE A 29 8.54 -0.87 -2.62
N PHE A 30 8.21 -0.32 -1.45
CA PHE A 30 8.82 0.87 -0.88
C PHE A 30 9.71 0.48 0.29
N THR A 31 10.89 1.07 0.39
CA THR A 31 11.80 0.89 1.52
C THR A 31 12.00 2.24 2.19
N GLY A 32 12.00 2.26 3.52
CA GLY A 32 12.09 3.52 4.26
C GLY A 32 12.15 3.29 5.76
N LYS A 33 11.98 4.37 6.50
CA LYS A 33 11.96 4.37 7.97
C LYS A 33 10.56 4.69 8.47
N ILE A 34 10.09 4.01 9.51
CA ILE A 34 8.88 4.46 10.20
C ILE A 34 9.19 5.68 11.05
N ASN A 35 8.42 6.74 10.86
CA ASN A 35 8.66 7.99 11.56
C ASN A 35 7.33 8.62 11.98
N GLY A 36 7.35 9.44 13.03
CA GLY A 36 6.20 10.26 13.39
C GLY A 36 5.84 11.17 12.23
N HIS A 37 4.54 11.34 11.97
CA HIS A 37 4.06 12.17 10.88
C HIS A 37 4.61 13.60 10.98
N GLU A 38 4.64 14.21 12.17
CA GLU A 38 5.11 15.58 12.33
C GLU A 38 6.61 15.73 12.00
N CYS A 39 7.45 14.79 12.44
CA CYS A 39 8.87 14.79 12.09
C CYS A 39 9.05 14.56 10.59
N ALA A 40 8.29 13.62 10.02
CA ALA A 40 8.41 13.27 8.62
C ALA A 40 8.00 14.41 7.69
N HIS A 41 6.96 15.15 8.07
CA HIS A 41 6.55 16.34 7.36
C HIS A 41 7.62 17.43 7.33
N LYS A 42 8.45 17.52 8.39
CA LYS A 42 9.61 18.43 8.45
C LYS A 42 10.86 17.87 7.78
N GLY A 43 10.81 16.62 7.29
CA GLY A 43 11.97 15.92 6.73
C GLY A 43 13.00 15.46 7.75
N GLU A 44 12.63 15.42 9.03
CA GLU A 44 13.54 15.12 10.14
C GLU A 44 13.21 13.74 10.75
N THR A 45 14.22 13.07 11.31
CA THR A 45 13.99 11.87 12.12
C THR A 45 13.50 12.26 13.52
N CYS A 46 12.50 11.56 14.05
CA CYS A 46 12.01 11.88 15.38
C CYS A 46 13.08 11.72 16.49
N PRO A 47 13.04 12.59 17.52
CA PRO A 47 14.04 12.62 18.59
C PRO A 47 14.00 11.36 19.45
N VAL A 48 15.13 10.67 19.57
CA VAL A 48 15.26 9.41 20.32
C VAL A 48 15.23 9.65 21.84
N ASP A 49 15.74 10.80 22.30
CA ASP A 49 15.83 11.18 23.71
C ASP A 49 14.46 11.52 24.33
N ARG A 50 13.45 11.80 23.50
CA ARG A 50 12.06 12.09 23.91
C ARG A 50 11.06 11.25 23.15
N LEU A 51 11.46 10.04 22.77
CA LEU A 51 10.67 9.20 21.90
C LEU A 51 9.32 8.80 22.53
N ASP A 52 9.30 8.46 23.81
CA ASP A 52 8.07 8.04 24.52
C ASP A 52 6.96 9.12 24.55
N PRO A 53 7.21 10.35 25.03
CA PRO A 53 6.19 11.40 25.00
C PRO A 53 5.82 11.81 23.58
N HIS A 54 6.78 11.78 22.65
CA HIS A 54 6.50 12.06 21.24
C HIS A 54 5.57 10.99 20.64
N ILE A 55 5.87 9.71 20.85
CA ILE A 55 5.04 8.59 20.43
C ILE A 55 3.63 8.67 21.02
N ALA A 56 3.48 9.10 22.28
CA ALA A 56 2.17 9.18 22.93
C ALA A 56 1.26 10.25 22.29
N LEU A 57 1.84 11.37 21.86
CA LEU A 57 1.10 12.52 21.31
C LEU A 57 0.95 12.48 19.79
N GLU A 58 1.81 11.72 19.11
CA GLU A 58 1.80 11.64 17.65
C GLU A 58 0.49 11.00 17.15
N SER A 59 -0.16 11.70 16.21
CA SER A 59 -1.45 11.30 15.67
C SER A 59 -1.35 10.01 14.85
N ASP A 60 -0.30 9.92 14.03
CA ASP A 60 -0.03 8.75 13.21
C ASP A 60 1.46 8.63 12.83
N PHE A 61 1.86 7.44 12.41
CA PHE A 61 3.20 7.16 11.91
C PHE A 61 3.15 6.82 10.42
N VAL A 62 4.17 7.26 9.70
CA VAL A 62 4.27 7.18 8.24
C VAL A 62 5.55 6.47 7.82
N LEU A 63 5.57 6.00 6.57
CA LEU A 63 6.81 5.50 5.95
C LEU A 63 7.56 6.67 5.33
N MET A 64 8.65 7.12 5.95
CA MET A 64 9.58 8.08 5.37
C MET A 64 10.47 7.37 4.33
N VAL A 65 10.32 7.72 3.06
CA VAL A 65 11.09 7.17 1.93
C VAL A 65 12.24 8.08 1.51
N GLY A 66 12.22 9.34 1.95
CA GLY A 66 13.28 10.33 1.74
C GLY A 66 13.06 11.57 2.63
N GLU A 67 13.91 12.58 2.48
CA GLU A 67 13.75 13.86 3.21
C GLU A 67 12.47 14.57 2.75
N GLY A 68 11.51 14.70 3.67
CA GLY A 68 10.21 15.32 3.39
C GLY A 68 9.25 14.47 2.55
N ASP A 69 9.70 13.34 2.00
CA ASP A 69 8.88 12.39 1.26
C ASP A 69 8.48 11.20 2.14
N TYR A 70 7.18 11.05 2.33
CA TYR A 70 6.61 10.03 3.20
C TYR A 70 5.29 9.50 2.68
N LEU A 71 4.92 8.27 3.03
CA LEU A 71 3.66 7.65 2.65
C LEU A 71 2.83 7.33 3.90
N PHE A 72 1.59 7.79 3.93
CA PHE A 72 0.60 7.31 4.90
C PHE A 72 0.25 5.85 4.62
N MET A 73 0.05 5.07 5.68
CA MET A 73 -0.35 3.67 5.60
C MET A 73 -1.69 3.48 6.33
N PRO A 74 -2.82 3.92 5.73
CA PRO A 74 -4.09 4.07 6.44
C PRO A 74 -4.74 2.74 6.84
N ASN A 75 -4.45 1.65 6.13
CA ASN A 75 -4.95 0.31 6.46
C ASN A 75 -4.06 -0.44 7.46
N LEU A 76 -2.89 0.10 7.79
CA LEU A 76 -2.01 -0.45 8.81
C LEU A 76 -2.26 0.32 10.12
N SER A 77 -2.68 -0.41 11.15
CA SER A 77 -3.07 0.20 12.41
C SER A 77 -1.90 0.91 13.11
N ARG A 78 -2.22 1.96 13.87
CA ARG A 78 -1.23 2.76 14.61
C ARG A 78 -0.40 1.91 15.57
N ASP A 79 -1.00 0.90 16.20
CA ASP A 79 -0.33 0.01 17.16
C ASP A 79 0.72 -0.92 16.50
N ILE A 80 0.56 -1.23 15.21
CA ILE A 80 1.60 -1.94 14.47
C ILE A 80 2.74 -0.96 14.15
N LYS A 81 2.40 0.22 13.63
CA LYS A 81 3.39 1.21 13.19
C LYS A 81 4.27 1.69 14.35
N VAL A 82 3.66 1.96 15.51
CA VAL A 82 4.39 2.45 16.70
C VAL A 82 5.47 1.49 17.19
N ARG A 83 5.27 0.17 17.04
CA ARG A 83 6.24 -0.86 17.47
C ARG A 83 7.53 -0.85 16.67
N TYR A 84 7.53 -0.21 15.51
CA TYR A 84 8.66 -0.17 14.58
C TYR A 84 9.12 1.26 14.30
N VAL A 85 8.75 2.21 15.16
CA VAL A 85 9.19 3.61 15.04
C VAL A 85 10.71 3.67 15.03
N LEU A 86 11.25 4.41 14.07
CA LEU A 86 12.67 4.55 13.72
C LEU A 86 13.34 3.32 13.08
N ASP A 87 12.64 2.19 12.93
CA ASP A 87 13.16 1.04 12.22
C ASP A 87 13.11 1.22 10.70
N ASN A 88 14.06 0.58 10.02
CA ASN A 88 14.03 0.44 8.58
C ASN A 88 13.10 -0.73 8.20
N VAL A 89 12.18 -0.45 7.30
CA VAL A 89 11.11 -1.36 6.90
C VAL A 89 11.00 -1.41 5.37
N GLN A 90 10.36 -2.47 4.91
CA GLN A 90 9.94 -2.64 3.53
C GLN A 90 8.43 -2.83 3.51
N VAL A 91 7.75 -2.03 2.70
CA VAL A 91 6.30 -1.99 2.57
C VAL A 91 5.95 -2.30 1.13
N LYS A 92 5.16 -3.35 0.93
CA LYS A 92 4.64 -3.71 -0.38
C LYS A 92 3.17 -3.33 -0.46
N GLY A 93 2.75 -2.68 -1.52
CA GLY A 93 1.35 -2.29 -1.66
C GLY A 93 1.07 -1.42 -2.88
N GLU A 94 -0.11 -0.82 -2.90
CA GLU A 94 -0.57 0.02 -4.01
C GLU A 94 -0.61 1.48 -3.56
N LYS A 95 0.20 2.33 -4.19
CA LYS A 95 0.18 3.77 -3.92
C LYS A 95 -1.12 4.39 -4.44
N HIS A 96 -1.75 5.24 -3.64
CA HIS A 96 -2.96 5.93 -4.06
C HIS A 96 -2.63 6.96 -5.15
N PRO A 97 -3.37 7.02 -6.28
CA PRO A 97 -3.01 7.88 -7.41
C PRO A 97 -3.12 9.39 -7.12
N ARG A 98 -3.84 9.77 -6.05
CA ARG A 98 -4.11 11.17 -5.69
C ARG A 98 -3.63 11.59 -4.31
N PHE A 99 -3.34 10.65 -3.43
CA PHE A 99 -3.02 10.93 -2.04
C PHE A 99 -1.66 10.35 -1.73
N ASN A 100 -0.94 10.97 -0.79
CA ASN A 100 0.39 10.50 -0.40
C ASN A 100 0.28 9.30 0.55
N SER A 101 -0.35 8.23 0.08
CA SER A 101 -0.68 7.06 0.87
C SER A 101 -0.49 5.79 0.06
N ILE A 102 -0.31 4.69 0.78
CA ILE A 102 -0.17 3.34 0.24
C ILE A 102 -1.14 2.41 0.95
N LYS A 103 -1.90 1.64 0.17
CA LYS A 103 -2.65 0.50 0.69
C LYS A 103 -1.68 -0.66 0.86
N VAL A 104 -1.29 -0.93 2.10
CA VAL A 104 -0.25 -1.92 2.44
C VAL A 104 -0.80 -3.33 2.26
N SER A 105 -0.09 -4.17 1.51
CA SER A 105 -0.37 -5.60 1.39
C SER A 105 0.52 -6.45 2.31
N GLU A 106 1.80 -6.07 2.43
CA GLU A 106 2.78 -6.72 3.29
C GLU A 106 3.66 -5.67 3.96
N PHE A 107 3.94 -5.87 5.25
CA PHE A 107 4.81 -5.01 6.05
C PHE A 107 5.94 -5.83 6.66
N SER A 108 7.17 -5.48 6.31
CA SER A 108 8.37 -6.25 6.67
C SER A 108 9.41 -5.37 7.37
N VAL A 109 10.06 -5.92 8.39
CA VAL A 109 11.03 -5.20 9.22
C VAL A 109 12.40 -5.83 9.07
N LYS A 110 13.46 -5.01 9.06
CA LYS A 110 14.83 -5.51 8.94
C LYS A 110 15.30 -6.15 10.25
N LYS A 111 15.47 -7.47 10.27
CA LYS A 111 15.99 -8.26 11.40
C LYS A 111 17.17 -9.10 10.95
N GLY A 112 18.33 -8.95 11.60
CA GLY A 112 19.53 -9.73 11.26
C GLY A 112 19.97 -9.57 9.80
N GLY A 113 19.81 -8.37 9.23
CA GLY A 113 20.18 -8.07 7.84
C GLY A 113 19.16 -8.53 6.78
N LYS A 114 18.08 -9.22 7.16
CA LYS A 114 17.01 -9.67 6.24
C LYS A 114 15.70 -8.97 6.56
N TYR A 115 14.85 -8.78 5.55
CA TYR A 115 13.48 -8.34 5.78
C TYR A 115 12.61 -9.53 6.18
N VAL A 116 11.89 -9.38 7.28
CA VAL A 116 10.95 -10.40 7.78
C VAL A 116 9.57 -9.78 7.81
N THR A 117 8.61 -10.42 7.14
CA THR A 117 7.20 -10.02 7.16
C THR A 117 6.64 -10.18 8.57
N VAL A 118 6.07 -9.11 9.11
CA VAL A 118 5.46 -9.10 10.45
C VAL A 118 3.95 -8.83 10.41
N TRP A 119 3.44 -8.40 9.24
CA TRP A 119 2.02 -8.20 9.03
C TRP A 119 1.68 -8.34 7.54
N THR A 120 0.49 -8.87 7.24
CA THR A 120 -0.10 -8.89 5.89
C THR A 120 -1.58 -8.55 5.95
N GLN A 121 -2.09 -7.90 4.90
CA GLN A 121 -3.52 -7.59 4.80
C GLN A 121 -4.36 -8.87 4.83
N LYS A 122 -3.91 -9.92 4.13
CA LYS A 122 -4.61 -11.22 4.09
C LYS A 122 -4.80 -11.82 5.49
N GLN A 123 -3.78 -11.75 6.34
CA GLN A 123 -3.86 -12.25 7.71
C GLN A 123 -4.82 -11.38 8.55
N ALA A 124 -4.71 -10.06 8.42
CA ALA A 124 -5.59 -9.12 9.12
C ALA A 124 -7.07 -9.33 8.74
N ASP A 125 -7.35 -9.54 7.45
CA ASP A 125 -8.69 -9.83 6.95
C ASP A 125 -9.21 -11.15 7.53
N PHE A 126 -8.37 -12.20 7.54
CA PHE A 126 -8.75 -13.49 8.14
C PHE A 126 -9.07 -13.36 9.64
N GLU A 127 -8.22 -12.66 10.39
CA GLU A 127 -8.43 -12.42 11.82
C GLU A 127 -9.72 -11.65 12.07
N TYR A 128 -9.99 -10.62 11.28
CA TYR A 128 -11.23 -9.84 11.39
C TYR A 128 -12.47 -10.71 11.15
N GLU A 129 -12.46 -11.49 10.07
CA GLU A 129 -13.59 -12.34 9.71
C GLU A 129 -13.83 -13.44 10.76
N ALA A 130 -12.76 -14.09 11.22
CA ALA A 130 -12.84 -15.14 12.22
C ALA A 130 -13.35 -14.60 13.57
N LEU A 131 -12.84 -13.46 14.02
CA LEU A 131 -13.16 -12.91 15.35
C LEU A 131 -14.52 -12.23 15.38
N TYR A 132 -14.84 -11.41 14.38
CA TYR A 132 -15.99 -10.51 14.43
C TYR A 132 -17.17 -10.99 13.59
N ARG A 133 -16.96 -11.57 12.40
CA ARG A 133 -18.07 -12.05 11.56
C ARG A 133 -18.54 -13.43 11.99
N ASP A 134 -17.60 -14.33 12.19
CA ASP A 134 -17.90 -15.73 12.55
C ASP A 134 -18.13 -15.89 14.07
N GLY A 135 -17.92 -14.81 14.84
CA GLY A 135 -18.30 -14.71 16.25
C GLY A 135 -17.35 -15.44 17.21
N LEU A 136 -16.11 -15.74 16.83
CA LEU A 136 -15.17 -16.40 17.74
C LEU A 136 -14.76 -15.50 18.91
N ALA A 137 -14.71 -14.18 18.73
CA ALA A 137 -14.45 -13.25 19.83
C ALA A 137 -15.70 -13.03 20.69
N PHE A 138 -16.90 -13.13 20.10
CA PHE A 138 -18.19 -12.89 20.76
C PHE A 138 -19.22 -13.96 20.34
N PRO A 139 -19.19 -15.16 20.95
CA PRO A 139 -20.08 -16.25 20.58
C PRO A 139 -21.55 -15.85 20.70
N GLY A 140 -22.30 -15.90 19.59
CA GLY A 140 -23.73 -15.56 19.55
C GLY A 140 -24.07 -14.17 19.01
N GLN A 141 -23.08 -13.29 18.78
CA GLN A 141 -23.29 -11.99 18.17
C GLN A 141 -23.01 -12.07 16.66
N LYS A 142 -23.98 -12.55 15.87
CA LYS A 142 -23.88 -12.46 14.41
C LYS A 142 -24.05 -11.00 13.99
N VAL A 143 -23.08 -10.47 13.25
CA VAL A 143 -23.23 -9.17 12.60
C VAL A 143 -24.15 -9.38 11.39
N ASN A 144 -25.35 -8.81 11.43
CA ASN A 144 -26.30 -8.83 10.32
C ASN A 144 -25.82 -7.96 9.16
#